data_AF-A0A1B9ARV3-F1
#
_entry.id   AF-A0A1B9ARV3-F1
#
_cell.length_a   1.000
_cell.length_b   1.000
_cell.length_c   1.000
_cell.angle_alpha   90.00
_cell.angle_beta   90.00
_cell.angle_gamma   90.00
#
_symmetry.space_group_name_H-M   'P 1'
#
loop_
_entity.id
_entity.type
_entity.pdbx_description
1 polymer ?
#
loop_
_entity_poly.entity_id
_entity_poly.type
_entity_poly.pdbx_seq_one_letter_code
_entity_poly.pdbx_strand_id
1 'polypeptide(L)'
;MAINAYEHFIKKLQHSSLKDSFISIQKDLKNHAILISERIQNLGGTPITSEGIFGRIEAKVVNLIENYNSEEEIIKHAIKGENIYGIKMSEDLVRGKLDEESLSLVHKILDKDREHVDYLKSLLHS
;
A
#
# COMPACT_ATOMS: atom_id res chain seq x y z
N MET A 1 -5.11 5.85 -1.63
CA MET A 1 -3.73 6.28 -1.26
C MET A 1 -2.65 5.39 -1.87
N ALA A 2 -2.40 4.15 -1.38
CA ALA A 2 -1.30 3.32 -1.90
C ALA A 2 -1.43 2.99 -3.39
N ILE A 3 -2.64 2.61 -3.85
CA ILE A 3 -2.95 2.36 -5.27
C ILE A 3 -2.58 3.56 -6.15
N ASN A 4 -2.97 4.77 -5.73
CA ASN A 4 -2.67 6.03 -6.44
C ASN A 4 -1.16 6.30 -6.45
N ALA A 5 -0.46 6.11 -5.32
CA ALA A 5 0.99 6.27 -5.26
C ALA A 5 1.72 5.36 -6.27
N TYR A 6 1.32 4.08 -6.35
CA TYR A 6 1.86 3.17 -7.35
C TYR A 6 1.53 3.56 -8.79
N GLU A 7 0.35 4.15 -9.04
CA GLU A 7 0.03 4.69 -10.37
C GLU A 7 1.01 5.79 -10.79
N HIS A 8 1.36 6.68 -9.87
CA HIS A 8 2.39 7.71 -10.11
C HIS A 8 3.79 7.11 -10.32
N PHE A 9 4.18 6.10 -9.54
CA PHE A 9 5.45 5.40 -9.73
C PHE A 9 5.52 4.73 -11.11
N ILE A 10 4.48 3.98 -11.49
CA ILE A 10 4.39 3.27 -12.78
C ILE A 10 4.45 4.24 -13.96
N LYS A 11 3.84 5.44 -13.83
CA LYS A 11 3.93 6.49 -14.87
C LYS A 11 5.37 6.97 -15.09
N LYS A 12 6.23 6.91 -14.08
CA LYS A 12 7.65 7.31 -14.17
C LYS A 12 8.55 6.15 -14.61
N LEU A 13 8.14 4.91 -14.34
CA LEU A 13 8.86 3.69 -14.70
C LEU A 13 8.55 3.18 -16.13
N GLN A 14 8.01 3.99 -17.05
CA GLN A 14 7.51 3.51 -18.35
C GLN A 14 8.53 2.73 -19.19
N HIS A 15 9.82 3.05 -19.06
CA HIS A 15 10.93 2.41 -19.77
C HIS A 15 11.85 1.60 -18.84
N SER A 16 11.43 1.40 -17.59
CA SER A 16 12.19 0.65 -16.58
C SER A 16 11.82 -0.83 -16.60
N SER A 17 12.79 -1.71 -16.31
CA SER A 17 12.53 -3.12 -16.02
C SER A 17 11.68 -3.33 -14.76
N LEU A 18 11.59 -2.32 -13.89
CA LEU A 18 10.82 -2.38 -12.64
C LEU A 18 9.30 -2.22 -12.85
N LYS A 19 8.87 -1.76 -14.04
CA LYS A 19 7.48 -1.43 -14.33
C LYS A 19 6.52 -2.57 -14.00
N ASP A 20 6.84 -3.78 -14.46
CA ASP A 20 5.95 -4.93 -14.31
C ASP A 20 5.83 -5.37 -12.85
N SER A 21 6.92 -5.28 -12.08
CA SER A 21 6.90 -5.56 -10.64
C SER A 21 6.04 -4.55 -9.88
N PHE A 22 6.14 -3.26 -10.21
CA PHE A 22 5.29 -2.22 -9.61
C PHE A 22 3.82 -2.37 -10.01
N ILE A 23 3.52 -2.81 -11.24
CA ILE A 23 2.16 -3.18 -11.66
C ILE A 23 1.65 -4.37 -10.86
N SER A 24 2.48 -5.38 -10.59
CA SER A 24 2.12 -6.54 -9.79
C SER A 24 1.72 -6.12 -8.38
N ILE A 25 2.55 -5.31 -7.72
CA ILE A 25 2.25 -4.82 -6.37
C ILE A 25 0.96 -3.99 -6.36
N GLN A 26 0.74 -3.12 -7.36
CA GLN A 26 -0.51 -2.35 -7.45
C GLN A 26 -1.74 -3.26 -7.56
N LYS A 27 -1.65 -4.38 -8.27
CA LYS A 27 -2.75 -5.36 -8.37
C LYS A 27 -3.05 -6.00 -7.02
N ASP A 28 -2.02 -6.37 -6.27
CA ASP A 28 -2.18 -6.92 -4.92
C ASP A 28 -2.86 -5.90 -4.00
N LEU A 29 -2.41 -4.64 -4.00
CA LEU A 29 -3.06 -3.56 -3.24
C LEU A 29 -4.52 -3.33 -3.62
N LYS A 30 -4.88 -3.44 -4.90
CA LYS A 30 -6.28 -3.38 -5.38
C LYS A 30 -7.09 -4.56 -4.84
N ASN A 31 -6.54 -5.77 -4.89
CA ASN A 31 -7.19 -6.95 -4.33
C ASN A 31 -7.37 -6.83 -2.80
N HIS A 32 -6.38 -6.33 -2.07
CA HIS A 32 -6.48 -6.08 -0.63
C HIS A 32 -7.65 -5.15 -0.31
N ALA A 33 -7.80 -4.05 -1.06
CA ALA A 33 -8.90 -3.11 -0.90
C ALA A 33 -10.28 -3.77 -1.16
N ILE A 34 -10.38 -4.65 -2.16
CA ILE A 34 -11.59 -5.42 -2.45
C ILE A 34 -11.94 -6.34 -1.28
N LEU A 35 -10.99 -7.17 -0.82
CA LEU A 35 -11.21 -8.13 0.26
C LEU A 35 -11.64 -7.44 1.57
N ILE A 36 -11.01 -6.31 1.92
CA ILE A 36 -11.38 -5.53 3.10
C ILE A 36 -12.80 -4.95 2.93
N SER A 37 -13.12 -4.43 1.74
CA SER A 37 -14.44 -3.85 1.46
C SER A 37 -15.55 -4.90 1.56
N GLU A 38 -15.32 -6.09 1.03
CA GLU A 38 -16.23 -7.23 1.15
C GLU A 38 -16.41 -7.63 2.62
N ARG A 39 -15.33 -7.71 3.40
CA ARG A 39 -15.40 -8.03 4.83
C ARG A 39 -16.23 -7.01 5.60
N ILE A 40 -16.04 -5.71 5.33
CA ILE A 40 -16.82 -4.63 5.94
C ILE A 40 -18.31 -4.78 5.60
N GLN A 41 -18.65 -5.04 4.34
CA GLN A 41 -20.04 -5.22 3.90
C GLN A 41 -20.69 -6.46 4.53
N ASN A 42 -19.95 -7.57 4.62
CA ASN A 42 -20.44 -8.80 5.27
C ASN A 42 -20.73 -8.61 6.76
N LEU A 43 -20.04 -7.66 7.42
CA LEU A 43 -20.30 -7.25 8.79
C LEU A 43 -21.42 -6.19 8.91
N GLY A 44 -22.09 -5.84 7.80
CA GLY A 44 -23.15 -4.82 7.75
C GLY A 44 -22.64 -3.37 7.74
N GLY A 45 -21.34 -3.16 7.56
CA GLY A 45 -20.72 -1.84 7.45
C GLY A 45 -20.70 -1.32 6.01
N THR A 46 -20.42 -0.02 5.87
CA THR A 46 -20.23 0.62 4.57
C THR A 46 -18.75 0.98 4.39
N PRO A 47 -18.04 0.40 3.42
CA PRO A 47 -16.66 0.78 3.12
C PRO A 47 -16.59 2.26 2.70
N ILE A 48 -15.64 3.00 3.26
CA ILE A 48 -15.44 4.40 2.91
C ILE A 48 -14.23 4.53 2.00
N THR A 49 -14.44 5.09 0.81
CA THR A 49 -13.41 5.33 -0.21
C THR A 49 -12.93 6.78 -0.26
N SER A 50 -13.48 7.64 0.62
CA SER A 50 -13.25 9.08 0.59
C SER A 50 -11.81 9.47 0.89
N GLU A 51 -11.17 10.10 -0.10
CA GLU A 51 -9.84 10.72 0.00
C GLU A 51 -9.82 11.81 1.12
N GLY A 52 -10.95 12.48 1.38
CA GLY A 52 -11.03 13.61 2.31
C GLY A 52 -10.96 13.28 3.81
N ILE A 53 -11.25 12.04 4.24
CA ILE A 53 -11.23 11.69 5.68
C ILE A 53 -9.80 11.65 6.24
N PHE A 54 -8.83 11.34 5.38
CA PHE A 54 -7.43 11.18 5.77
C PHE A 54 -6.55 12.32 5.23
N GLY A 55 -7.09 13.53 5.03
CA GLY A 55 -6.40 14.63 4.33
C GLY A 55 -4.98 14.97 4.81
N ARG A 56 -4.66 14.85 6.11
CA ARG A 56 -3.27 15.04 6.61
C ARG A 56 -2.31 13.92 6.18
N ILE A 57 -2.82 12.71 6.01
CA ILE A 57 -2.05 11.56 5.53
C ILE A 57 -1.91 11.66 4.01
N GLU A 58 -2.98 12.05 3.32
CA GLU A 58 -2.98 12.32 1.89
C GLU A 58 -1.92 13.36 1.51
N ALA A 59 -1.86 14.51 2.21
CA ALA A 59 -0.84 15.53 1.96
C ALA A 59 0.60 15.01 2.18
N LYS A 60 0.81 14.07 3.12
CA LYS A 60 2.13 13.43 3.30
C LYS A 60 2.45 12.45 2.17
N VAL A 61 1.47 11.72 1.67
CA VAL A 61 1.61 10.83 0.52
C VAL A 61 1.86 11.62 -0.76
N VAL A 62 1.16 12.73 -0.99
CA VAL A 62 1.41 13.62 -2.13
C VAL A 62 2.83 14.19 -2.10
N ASN A 63 3.30 14.68 -0.96
CA ASN A 63 4.68 15.15 -0.82
C ASN A 63 5.74 14.06 -1.09
N LEU A 64 5.43 12.80 -0.77
CA LEU A 64 6.26 11.64 -1.13
C LEU A 64 6.23 11.36 -2.64
N ILE A 65 5.19 11.77 -3.34
CA ILE A 65 4.99 11.48 -4.76
C ILE A 65 5.56 12.59 -5.67
N GLU A 66 5.62 13.83 -5.20
CA GLU A 66 5.96 14.99 -6.04
C GLU A 66 7.48 15.26 -6.18
N ASN A 67 8.34 14.67 -5.34
CA ASN A 67 9.77 15.00 -5.27
C ASN A 67 10.70 13.78 -5.37
N TYR A 68 10.70 13.08 -6.51
CA TYR A 68 11.73 12.09 -6.84
C TYR A 68 12.10 12.11 -8.33
N ASN A 69 13.39 11.93 -8.61
CA ASN A 69 13.98 12.02 -9.96
C ASN A 69 14.68 10.74 -10.40
N SER A 70 14.72 9.69 -9.56
CA SER A 70 15.40 8.43 -9.85
C SER A 70 14.56 7.19 -9.49
N GLU A 71 14.89 6.06 -10.11
CA GLU A 71 14.30 4.75 -9.75
C GLU A 71 14.61 4.36 -8.30
N GLU A 72 15.80 4.67 -7.81
CA GLU A 72 16.20 4.43 -6.43
C GLU A 72 15.30 5.18 -5.44
N GLU A 73 15.00 6.46 -5.72
CA GLU A 73 14.07 7.23 -4.92
C GLU A 73 12.65 6.67 -5.01
N ILE A 74 12.18 6.23 -6.19
CA ILE A 74 10.88 5.57 -6.33
C ILE A 74 10.79 4.34 -5.41
N ILE A 75 11.82 3.49 -5.43
CA ILE A 75 11.89 2.30 -4.58
C ILE A 75 11.86 2.69 -3.09
N LYS A 76 12.66 3.68 -2.68
CA LYS A 76 12.67 4.18 -1.29
C LYS A 76 11.30 4.72 -0.86
N HIS A 77 10.60 5.43 -1.74
CA HIS A 77 9.26 5.95 -1.48
C HIS A 77 8.23 4.83 -1.38
N ALA A 78 8.31 3.81 -2.24
CA ALA A 78 7.46 2.62 -2.17
C ALA A 78 7.67 1.85 -0.86
N ILE A 79 8.92 1.60 -0.45
CA ILE A 79 9.27 0.96 0.84
C ILE A 79 8.67 1.74 2.00
N LYS A 80 8.83 3.07 2.01
CA LYS A 80 8.29 3.93 3.06
C LYS A 80 6.76 3.90 3.08
N GLY A 81 6.14 3.90 1.91
CA GLY A 81 4.71 3.76 1.68
C GLY A 81 4.14 2.53 2.37
N GLU A 82 4.65 1.36 1.98
CA GLU A 82 4.21 0.05 2.47
C GLU A 82 4.54 -0.12 3.95
N ASN A 83 5.77 0.16 4.37
CA ASN A 83 6.22 -0.15 5.73
C ASN A 83 5.57 0.74 6.79
N ILE A 84 5.44 2.05 6.54
CA ILE A 84 4.90 2.99 7.53
C ILE A 84 3.38 3.06 7.46
N TYR A 85 2.82 3.25 6.26
CA TYR A 85 1.39 3.53 6.11
C TYR A 85 0.58 2.27 5.82
N GLY A 86 1.14 1.28 5.12
CA GLY A 86 0.50 -0.01 4.87
C GLY A 86 0.53 -0.91 6.10
N ILE A 87 1.73 -1.19 6.61
CA ILE A 87 1.95 -2.19 7.66
C ILE A 87 1.78 -1.59 9.05
N LYS A 88 2.71 -0.73 9.47
CA LYS A 88 2.78 -0.25 10.86
C LYS A 88 1.49 0.47 11.29
N MET A 89 1.00 1.38 10.45
CA MET A 89 -0.23 2.12 10.77
C MET A 89 -1.46 1.19 10.85
N SER A 90 -1.56 0.20 9.96
CA SER A 90 -2.68 -0.76 9.99
C SER A 90 -2.61 -1.64 11.23
N GLU A 91 -1.43 -2.16 11.60
CA GLU A 91 -1.22 -2.94 12.83
C GLU A 91 -1.65 -2.15 14.07
N ASP A 92 -1.22 -0.88 14.18
CA ASP A 92 -1.60 -0.01 15.30
C ASP A 92 -3.11 0.29 15.30
N LEU A 93 -3.72 0.46 14.13
CA LEU A 93 -5.15 0.75 13.99
C LEU A 93 -6.02 -0.41 14.45
N VAL A 94 -5.67 -1.64 14.08
CA VAL A 94 -6.52 -2.83 14.27
C VAL A 94 -6.26 -3.59 15.57
N ARG A 95 -5.18 -3.27 16.30
CA ARG A 95 -4.76 -3.96 17.52
C ARG A 95 -5.89 -4.11 18.53
N GLY A 96 -6.30 -5.36 18.78
CA GLY A 96 -7.33 -5.71 19.76
C GLY A 96 -8.76 -5.31 19.36
N LYS A 97 -9.02 -4.99 18.09
CA LYS A 97 -10.34 -4.50 17.62
C LYS A 97 -11.06 -5.44 16.65
N LEU A 98 -10.39 -6.46 16.14
CA LEU A 98 -10.93 -7.35 15.10
C LEU A 98 -11.44 -8.66 15.69
N ASP A 99 -12.54 -9.16 15.12
CA ASP A 99 -12.92 -10.56 15.25
C ASP A 99 -11.90 -11.49 14.55
N GLU A 100 -11.97 -12.78 14.83
CA GLU A 100 -10.99 -13.77 14.37
C GLU A 100 -10.84 -13.82 12.84
N GLU A 101 -11.95 -13.76 12.11
CA GLU A 101 -11.93 -13.85 10.64
C GLU A 101 -11.38 -12.55 10.04
N SER A 102 -11.78 -11.39 10.56
CA SER A 102 -11.21 -10.10 10.16
C SER A 102 -9.71 -10.02 10.47
N LEU A 103 -9.29 -10.54 11.62
CA LEU A 103 -7.88 -10.58 12.01
C LEU A 103 -7.07 -11.47 11.07
N SER A 104 -7.58 -12.66 10.74
CA SER A 104 -6.96 -13.58 9.79
C SER A 104 -6.80 -12.96 8.41
N LEU A 105 -7.83 -12.25 7.92
CA LEU A 105 -7.77 -11.51 6.67
C LEU A 105 -6.68 -10.42 6.70
N VAL A 106 -6.68 -9.60 7.75
CA VAL A 106 -5.69 -8.52 7.88
C VAL A 106 -4.26 -9.07 7.98
N HIS A 107 -4.04 -10.17 8.71
CA HIS A 107 -2.72 -10.79 8.76
C HIS A 107 -2.23 -11.25 7.38
N LYS A 108 -3.09 -11.90 6.58
CA LYS A 108 -2.72 -12.31 5.21
C LYS A 108 -2.32 -11.13 4.33
N ILE A 109 -3.04 -10.01 4.44
CA ILE A 109 -2.73 -8.77 3.73
C ILE A 109 -1.38 -8.20 4.20
N LEU A 110 -1.16 -8.11 5.51
CA LEU A 110 0.09 -7.59 6.08
C LEU A 110 1.29 -8.46 5.74
N ASP A 111 1.14 -9.79 5.68
CA ASP A 111 2.19 -10.70 5.23
C ASP A 111 2.56 -10.44 3.78
N LYS A 112 1.58 -10.21 2.90
CA LYS A 112 1.82 -9.86 1.50
C LYS A 112 2.51 -8.51 1.35
N ASP A 113 2.10 -7.51 2.12
CA ASP A 113 2.76 -6.19 2.12
C ASP A 113 4.22 -6.29 2.63
N ARG A 114 4.53 -7.19 3.58
CA ARG A 114 5.91 -7.47 4.01
C ARG A 114 6.75 -8.08 2.89
N GLU A 115 6.18 -9.00 2.12
CA GLU A 115 6.85 -9.56 0.93
C GLU A 115 7.18 -8.47 -0.10
N HIS A 116 6.27 -7.52 -0.34
CA HIS A 116 6.53 -6.38 -1.23
C HIS A 116 7.71 -5.55 -0.72
N VAL A 117 7.73 -5.22 0.58
CA VAL A 117 8.82 -4.46 1.20
C VAL A 117 10.15 -5.18 1.04
N ASP A 118 10.20 -6.49 1.26
CA ASP A 118 11.43 -7.26 1.15
C ASP A 118 11.92 -7.37 -0.30
N TYR A 119 11.00 -7.56 -1.25
CA TYR A 119 11.31 -7.45 -2.67
C TYR A 119 11.90 -6.07 -3.02
N LEU A 120 11.23 -4.98 -2.63
CA LEU A 120 11.69 -3.62 -2.90
C LEU A 120 13.06 -3.32 -2.28
N LYS A 121 13.33 -3.81 -1.07
CA LYS A 121 14.66 -3.69 -0.44
C LYS A 121 15.73 -4.44 -1.23
N SER A 122 15.42 -5.62 -1.77
CA SER A 122 16.40 -6.38 -2.57
C SER A 122 16.86 -5.59 -3.80
N LEU A 123 15.98 -4.76 -4.39
CA LEU A 123 16.31 -3.90 -5.53
C LEU A 123 17.33 -2.79 -5.19
N LEU A 124 17.42 -2.37 -3.93
CA LEU A 124 18.41 -1.37 -3.47
C LEU A 124 19.77 -1.98 -3.13
N HIS A 125 19.83 -3.30 -2.98
CA HIS A 125 21.05 -4.05 -2.67
C HIS A 125 21.56 -4.87 -3.88
N SER A 126 20.96 -4.64 -5.05
CA SER A 126 21.28 -5.28 -6.34
C SER A 126 22.38 -4.56 -7.10
#